data_AF-A0A9X1VF80-F1
#
_entry.id   AF-A0A9X1VF80-F1
#
_cell.length_a   1.000
_cell.length_b   1.000
_cell.length_c   1.000
_cell.angle_alpha   90.00
_cell.angle_beta   90.00
_cell.angle_gamma   90.00
#
_symmetry.space_group_name_H-M   'P 1'
#
loop_
_entity.id
_entity.type
_entity.pdbx_description
1 polymer ?
#
loop_
_entity_poly.entity_id
_entity_poly.type
_entity_poly.pdbx_seq_one_letter_code
_entity_poly.pdbx_strand_id
1 'polypeptide(L)'
;MADISEKSSGQALLAGFCWFVAFEVAAFYGLQYLTSGLGESNQYQAENTIVSNWVKTMVFFVAHLLLVIAAMLVLSNRLPRRYRGQVMGWFYLALVMSFVLIIPLFG
;
A
#
# COMPACT_ATOMS: atom_id res chain seq x y z
N MET A 1 -1.76 -39.24 2.35
CA MET A 1 -0.78 -38.59 3.25
C MET A 1 -1.20 -37.14 3.38
N ALA A 2 -1.61 -36.71 4.56
CA ALA A 2 -2.01 -35.33 4.80
C ALA A 2 -0.73 -34.49 4.85
N ASP A 3 -0.51 -33.67 3.81
CA ASP A 3 0.47 -32.59 3.86
C ASP A 3 0.06 -31.65 4.98
N ILE A 4 0.77 -31.74 6.10
CA ILE A 4 0.65 -30.79 7.21
C ILE A 4 1.12 -29.47 6.64
N SER A 5 0.15 -28.62 6.26
CA SER A 5 0.35 -27.21 5.96
C SER A 5 1.17 -26.62 7.10
N GLU A 6 2.46 -26.41 6.84
CA GLU A 6 3.43 -25.87 7.79
C GLU A 6 2.97 -24.45 8.13
N LYS A 7 2.18 -24.35 9.21
CA LYS A 7 1.55 -23.11 9.68
C LYS A 7 2.67 -22.10 9.86
N SER A 8 2.72 -21.09 8.97
CA SER A 8 3.68 -19.98 9.03
C SER A 8 3.90 -19.59 10.49
N SER A 9 5.11 -19.76 10.99
CA SER A 9 5.41 -19.50 12.40
C SER A 9 5.00 -18.07 12.74
N GLY A 10 4.47 -17.84 13.96
CA GLY A 10 4.01 -16.50 14.36
C GLY A 10 5.10 -15.43 14.19
N GLN A 11 6.38 -15.82 14.33
CA GLN A 11 7.53 -14.98 14.06
C GLN A 11 7.66 -14.58 12.58
N ALA A 12 7.42 -15.51 11.65
CA ALA A 12 7.43 -15.21 10.21
C ALA A 12 6.28 -14.26 9.82
N LEU A 13 5.12 -14.38 10.46
CA LEU A 13 4.02 -13.42 10.30
C LEU A 13 4.38 -12.03 10.83
N LEU A 14 4.99 -11.96 12.01
CA LEU A 14 5.46 -10.70 12.61
C LEU A 14 6.52 -10.02 11.74
N ALA A 15 7.50 -10.78 11.25
CA ALA A 15 8.51 -10.27 10.34
C ALA A 15 7.90 -9.77 9.02
N GLY A 16 6.94 -10.51 8.47
CA GLY A 16 6.17 -10.09 7.30
C GLY A 16 5.38 -8.80 7.55
N PHE A 17 4.77 -8.67 8.72
CA PHE A 17 4.06 -7.46 9.14
C PHE A 17 4.98 -6.25 9.24
N CYS A 18 6.14 -6.40 9.90
CA CYS A 18 7.13 -5.32 9.99
C CYS A 18 7.61 -4.88 8.61
N TRP A 19 7.85 -5.83 7.70
CA TRP A 19 8.23 -5.52 6.32
C TRP A 19 7.12 -4.84 5.54
N PHE A 20 5.88 -5.27 5.73
CA PHE A 20 4.71 -4.64 5.12
C PHE A 20 4.57 -3.18 5.59
N VAL A 21 4.66 -2.93 6.90
CA VAL A 21 4.60 -1.58 7.45
C VAL A 21 5.75 -0.72 6.92
N ALA A 22 6.98 -1.23 6.89
CA ALA A 22 8.12 -0.49 6.35
C ALA A 22 7.93 -0.13 4.87
N PHE A 23 7.40 -1.06 4.07
CA PHE A 23 7.06 -0.83 2.67
C PHE A 23 5.97 0.23 2.52
N GLU A 24 4.88 0.15 3.28
CA GLU A 24 3.78 1.13 3.23
C GLU A 24 4.26 2.53 3.63
N VAL A 25 5.08 2.65 4.67
CA VAL A 25 5.65 3.93 5.09
C VAL A 25 6.53 4.53 3.98
N ALA A 26 7.40 3.72 3.38
CA ALA A 26 8.24 4.18 2.28
C ALA A 26 7.41 4.57 1.04
N ALA A 27 6.38 3.79 0.71
CA ALA A 27 5.47 4.07 -0.40
C ALA A 27 4.69 5.36 -0.16
N PHE A 28 4.16 5.56 1.06
CA PHE A 28 3.42 6.76 1.43
C PHE A 28 4.28 8.01 1.27
N TYR A 29 5.45 8.07 1.93
CA TYR A 29 6.31 9.27 1.85
C TYR A 29 6.88 9.49 0.45
N GLY A 30 7.21 8.41 -0.28
CA GLY A 30 7.67 8.52 -1.66
C GLY A 30 6.59 9.09 -2.59
N LEU A 31 5.35 8.60 -2.48
CA LEU A 31 4.23 9.08 -3.29
C LEU A 31 3.76 10.46 -2.86
N GLN A 32 3.74 10.76 -1.55
CA GLN A 32 3.46 12.09 -1.03
C GLN A 32 4.45 13.12 -1.57
N TYR A 33 5.74 12.78 -1.62
CA TYR A 33 6.76 13.64 -2.23
C TYR A 33 6.51 13.83 -3.74
N LEU A 34 6.22 12.76 -4.48
CA LEU A 34 5.94 12.83 -5.92
C LEU A 34 4.65 13.60 -6.24
N THR A 35 3.66 13.55 -5.35
CA THR A 35 2.37 14.24 -5.50
C THR A 35 2.33 15.59 -4.79
N SER A 36 3.46 16.06 -4.24
CA SER A 36 3.54 17.32 -3.50
C SER A 36 3.18 18.55 -4.35
N GLY A 37 3.43 18.48 -5.67
CA GLY A 37 3.05 19.52 -6.63
C GLY A 37 1.60 19.46 -7.12
N LEU A 38 0.80 18.49 -6.65
CA LEU A 38 -0.60 18.33 -7.05
C LEU A 38 -1.53 18.74 -5.89
N GLY A 39 -2.41 19.71 -6.17
CA GLY A 39 -3.43 20.21 -5.22
C GLY A 39 -2.85 20.93 -4.00
N GLU A 40 -3.73 21.49 -3.18
CA GLU A 40 -3.36 22.12 -1.91
C GLU A 40 -3.13 21.06 -0.81
N SER A 41 -2.27 21.39 0.16
CA SER A 41 -2.03 20.56 1.34
C SER A 41 -3.15 20.63 2.37
N ASN A 42 -3.96 21.68 2.35
CA ASN A 42 -5.01 21.92 3.34
C ASN A 42 -6.38 21.97 2.69
N GLN A 43 -7.20 20.94 2.95
CA GLN A 43 -8.54 20.80 2.38
C GLN A 43 -9.58 21.77 2.98
N TYR A 44 -9.25 22.50 4.06
CA TYR A 44 -10.16 23.42 4.76
C TYR A 44 -9.98 24.90 4.38
N GLN A 45 -9.21 25.21 3.32
CA GLN A 45 -9.07 26.59 2.85
C GLN A 45 -10.35 27.13 2.21
N ALA A 46 -10.57 28.44 2.35
CA ALA A 46 -11.76 29.13 1.84
C ALA A 46 -11.81 29.18 0.29
N GLU A 47 -10.65 29.15 -0.38
CA GLU A 47 -10.53 28.95 -1.83
C GLU A 47 -10.47 27.45 -2.12
N ASN A 48 -11.64 26.89 -2.44
CA ASN A 48 -11.81 25.44 -2.53
C ASN A 48 -11.38 24.90 -3.90
N THR A 49 -10.29 24.14 -3.95
CA THR A 49 -9.78 23.46 -5.16
C THR A 49 -10.18 21.99 -5.21
N ILE A 50 -11.50 21.72 -5.04
CA ILE A 50 -12.10 20.37 -5.04
C ILE A 50 -11.51 19.49 -6.16
N VAL A 51 -11.44 20.03 -7.38
CA VAL A 51 -10.96 19.29 -8.56
C VAL A 51 -9.49 18.90 -8.42
N SER A 52 -8.62 19.82 -8.01
CA SER A 52 -7.18 19.56 -7.84
C SER A 52 -6.92 18.54 -6.74
N ASN A 53 -7.66 18.60 -5.64
CA ASN A 53 -7.56 17.62 -4.55
C ASN A 53 -8.08 16.24 -4.98
N TRP A 54 -9.17 16.17 -5.76
CA TRP A 54 -9.62 14.91 -6.35
C TRP A 54 -8.59 14.30 -7.31
N VAL A 55 -7.94 15.13 -8.13
CA VAL A 55 -6.85 14.69 -9.02
C VAL A 55 -5.69 14.15 -8.19
N LYS A 56 -5.27 14.83 -7.13
CA LYS A 56 -4.24 14.36 -6.21
C LYS A 56 -4.59 13.00 -5.61
N THR A 57 -5.82 12.84 -5.11
CA THR A 57 -6.32 11.57 -4.56
C THR A 57 -6.27 10.46 -5.59
N MET A 58 -6.75 10.71 -6.81
CA MET A 58 -6.77 9.72 -7.89
C MET A 58 -5.36 9.31 -8.31
N VAL A 59 -4.47 10.28 -8.49
CA VAL A 59 -3.07 10.01 -8.85
C VAL A 59 -2.38 9.22 -7.74
N PHE A 60 -2.54 9.63 -6.48
CA PHE A 60 -1.97 8.93 -5.34
C PHE A 60 -2.48 7.49 -5.25
N PHE A 61 -3.80 7.29 -5.35
CA PHE A 61 -4.42 5.98 -5.26
C PHE A 61 -3.96 5.05 -6.38
N VAL A 62 -3.99 5.51 -7.63
CA VAL A 62 -3.55 4.71 -8.79
C VAL A 62 -2.06 4.41 -8.70
N ALA A 63 -1.23 5.39 -8.35
CA ALA A 63 0.22 5.19 -8.22
C ALA A 63 0.56 4.19 -7.11
N HIS A 64 -0.12 4.27 -5.96
CA HIS A 64 0.05 3.31 -4.88
C HIS A 64 -0.40 1.91 -5.29
N LEU A 65 -1.53 1.78 -5.96
CA LEU A 65 -2.03 0.50 -6.46
C LEU A 65 -1.06 -0.12 -7.49
N LEU A 66 -0.50 0.68 -8.39
CA LEU A 66 0.57 0.23 -9.31
C LEU A 66 1.82 -0.23 -8.55
N LEU A 67 2.23 0.49 -7.50
CA LEU A 67 3.38 0.14 -6.68
C LEU A 67 3.16 -1.19 -5.94
N VAL A 68 1.98 -1.39 -5.36
CA VAL A 68 1.57 -2.64 -4.71
C VAL A 68 1.55 -3.80 -5.71
N ILE A 69 0.96 -3.61 -6.90
CA ILE A 69 0.94 -4.65 -7.94
C ILE A 69 2.36 -4.99 -8.40
N ALA A 70 3.21 -3.99 -8.65
CA ALA A 70 4.60 -4.21 -9.05
C ALA A 70 5.36 -4.99 -7.97
N ALA A 71 5.23 -4.60 -6.70
CA ALA A 71 5.81 -5.32 -5.58
C ALA A 71 5.30 -6.77 -5.52
N MET A 72 4.00 -6.99 -5.72
CA MET A 72 3.39 -8.31 -5.75
C MET A 72 3.92 -9.17 -6.89
N LEU A 73 4.10 -8.62 -8.10
CA LEU A 73 4.67 -9.34 -9.25
C LEU A 73 6.13 -9.73 -9.00
N VAL A 74 6.94 -8.81 -8.48
CA VAL A 74 8.33 -9.09 -8.10
C VAL A 74 8.39 -10.19 -7.03
N LEU A 75 7.52 -10.10 -6.03
CA LEU A 75 7.48 -11.05 -4.92
C LEU A 75 6.97 -12.43 -5.39
N SER A 76 5.95 -12.46 -6.25
CA SER A 76 5.41 -13.69 -6.87
C SER A 76 6.44 -14.40 -7.77
N ASN A 77 7.30 -13.64 -8.45
CA ASN A 77 8.40 -14.19 -9.24
C ASN A 77 9.53 -14.77 -8.38
N ARG A 78 9.68 -14.31 -7.13
CA ARG A 78 10.73 -14.77 -6.20
C ARG A 78 10.29 -15.87 -5.24
N LEU A 79 8.99 -16.00 -4.95
CA LEU A 79 8.50 -16.94 -3.94
C LEU A 79 8.01 -18.28 -4.52
N PRO A 80 8.37 -19.42 -3.88
CA PRO A 80 7.82 -20.73 -4.21
C PRO A 80 6.29 -20.76 -4.04
N ARG A 81 5.60 -21.53 -4.90
CA ARG A 81 4.11 -21.65 -4.97
C ARG A 81 3.41 -21.81 -3.61
N ARG A 82 4.06 -22.42 -2.62
CA ARG A 82 3.53 -22.66 -1.27
C ARG A 82 3.15 -21.40 -0.48
N TYR A 83 3.77 -20.25 -0.76
CA TYR A 83 3.49 -19.00 0.00
C TYR A 83 2.48 -18.07 -0.68
N ARG A 84 1.92 -18.44 -1.84
CA ARG A 84 1.01 -17.57 -2.61
C ARG A 84 -0.24 -17.15 -1.83
N GLY A 85 -0.77 -18.03 -0.98
CA GLY A 85 -1.93 -17.73 -0.13
C GLY A 85 -1.66 -16.61 0.88
N GLN A 86 -0.45 -16.57 1.45
CA GLN A 86 -0.06 -15.52 2.40
C GLN A 86 0.16 -14.19 1.69
N VAL A 87 0.75 -14.19 0.49
CA VAL A 87 0.95 -12.97 -0.32
C VAL A 87 -0.38 -12.32 -0.70
N MET A 88 -1.42 -13.10 -1.03
CA MET A 88 -2.75 -12.58 -1.29
C MET A 88 -3.35 -11.85 -0.08
N GLY A 89 -3.15 -12.37 1.14
CA GLY A 89 -3.58 -11.70 2.37
C GLY A 89 -2.95 -10.31 2.55
N TRP A 90 -1.64 -10.21 2.31
CA TRP A 90 -0.93 -8.93 2.36
C TRP A 90 -1.39 -7.96 1.26
N PHE A 91 -1.72 -8.46 0.07
CA PHE A 91 -2.25 -7.64 -1.01
C PHE A 91 -3.61 -7.02 -0.64
N TYR A 92 -4.53 -7.81 -0.06
CA TYR A 92 -5.81 -7.27 0.39
C TYR A 92 -5.64 -6.24 1.52
N LEU A 93 -4.69 -6.48 2.44
CA LEU A 93 -4.34 -5.50 3.47
C LEU A 93 -3.81 -4.20 2.86
N ALA A 94 -2.91 -4.28 1.88
CA ALA A 94 -2.39 -3.13 1.13
C ALA A 94 -3.52 -2.34 0.46
N LEU A 95 -4.48 -3.03 -0.14
CA LEU A 95 -5.63 -2.41 -0.80
C LEU A 95 -6.51 -1.63 0.18
N VAL A 96 -6.73 -2.16 1.39
CA VAL A 96 -7.41 -1.43 2.46
C VAL A 96 -6.57 -0.23 2.90
N MET A 97 -5.26 -0.41 3.06
CA MET A 97 -4.34 0.68 3.42
C MET A 97 -4.34 1.80 2.38
N SER A 98 -4.53 1.49 1.09
CA SER A 98 -4.66 2.50 0.02
C SER A 98 -5.74 3.55 0.31
N PHE A 99 -6.84 3.16 0.96
CA PHE A 99 -7.89 4.09 1.38
C PHE A 99 -7.55 4.80 2.69
N VAL A 100 -6.97 4.08 3.66
CA VAL A 100 -6.59 4.65 4.96
C VAL A 100 -5.54 5.75 4.79
N LEU A 101 -4.58 5.56 3.89
CA LEU A 101 -3.50 6.51 3.61
C LEU A 101 -3.97 7.81 2.95
N ILE A 102 -5.20 7.87 2.44
CA ILE A 102 -5.78 9.12 1.92
C ILE A 102 -6.04 10.10 3.08
N ILE A 103 -6.38 9.61 4.28
CA ILE A 103 -6.66 10.46 5.44
C ILE A 103 -5.44 11.33 5.81
N PRO A 104 -4.24 10.77 6.07
CA PRO A 104 -3.05 11.57 6.37
C PRO A 104 -2.48 12.31 5.15
N LEU A 105 -2.98 12.06 3.93
CA LEU A 105 -2.55 12.82 2.75
C LEU A 105 -3.10 14.26 2.75
N PHE A 106 -4.26 14.47 3.38
CA PHE A 106 -4.97 15.76 3.44
C PHE A 106 -5.17 16.30 4.86
N GLY A 107 -4.74 15.55 5.88
CA GLY A 107 -4.85 15.88 7.30
C GLY A 107 -3.68 16.71 7.84
#